data_AF-A0A7V3VWJ1-F1
#
_entry.id   AF-A0A7V3VWJ1-F1
#
_cell.length_a   1.000
_cell.length_b   1.000
_cell.length_c   1.000
_cell.angle_alpha   90.00
_cell.angle_beta   90.00
_cell.angle_gamma   90.00
#
_symmetry.space_group_name_H-M   'P 1'
#
loop_
_entity.id
_entity.type
_entity.pdbx_description
1 polymer ?
#
loop_
_entity_poly.entity_id
_entity_poly.type
_entity_poly.pdbx_seq_one_letter_code
_entity_poly.pdbx_strand_id
1 'polypeptide(L)'
;MRCSFRFFVFLVPLIVALPLRAEPETKPSLAATIETTLPTSGEQIRQFAFDGDEKTYFASGKNATLRDHFTLVFDKPAAVYSLRVLTGRPDGRDQLDAATLQVSADGKTFVEAATFRAGMIEIKLAGRMIQAVRIKPTRDLKYPLAIREIDLRSDPPVAIFKYPVEFVVDAREAPELKEWAEKAARICERQYPMINEELKDEHFRPPHRVPLRLQIMDGVAYTSGGRITVAAAHFKRRPHDVGALVHETVHVVQSYRLPGNPSWLVEGIADYIRFFKYEPGKLGRIDPQRARYDGSYRVTAAFLAYLTEKYDKQIVRKLNKMMREGEYHKEIFQQLTGKTLEQLNAEWRATLGGSTSVQSLTAIASGP
;
A
#
# COMPACT_ATOMS: atom_id res chain seq x y z
N MET A 1 -78.74 -17.18 -33.28
CA MET A 1 -77.82 -16.03 -33.51
C MET A 1 -76.48 -16.38 -32.89
N ARG A 2 -75.39 -16.21 -33.64
CA ARG A 2 -74.05 -16.78 -33.36
C ARG A 2 -73.36 -16.11 -32.17
N CYS A 3 -72.82 -16.94 -31.26
CA CYS A 3 -71.98 -16.51 -30.14
C CYS A 3 -70.52 -16.48 -30.62
N SER A 4 -69.87 -15.31 -30.65
CA SER A 4 -68.46 -15.16 -31.02
C SER A 4 -67.57 -15.28 -29.78
N PHE A 5 -66.78 -16.35 -29.70
CA PHE A 5 -65.66 -16.48 -28.78
C PHE A 5 -64.43 -15.79 -29.39
N ARG A 6 -63.90 -14.73 -28.74
CA ARG A 6 -62.61 -14.13 -29.07
C ARG A 6 -61.51 -14.81 -28.25
N PHE A 7 -60.63 -15.55 -28.91
CA PHE A 7 -59.37 -16.01 -28.32
C PHE A 7 -58.39 -14.84 -28.20
N PHE A 8 -57.96 -14.51 -26.99
CA PHE A 8 -56.80 -13.65 -26.75
C PHE A 8 -55.55 -14.52 -26.71
N VAL A 9 -54.67 -14.38 -27.70
CA VAL A 9 -53.33 -15.00 -27.69
C VAL A 9 -52.42 -14.08 -26.88
N PHE A 10 -52.00 -14.50 -25.70
CA PHE A 10 -50.94 -13.85 -24.94
C PHE A 10 -49.58 -14.28 -25.53
N LEU A 11 -48.89 -13.35 -26.17
CA LEU A 11 -47.50 -13.53 -26.61
C LEU A 11 -46.59 -13.29 -25.39
N VAL A 12 -45.98 -14.35 -24.85
CA VAL A 12 -44.93 -14.23 -23.83
C VAL A 12 -43.61 -13.95 -24.55
N PRO A 13 -42.92 -12.83 -24.29
CA PRO A 13 -41.64 -12.57 -24.92
C PRO A 13 -40.59 -13.52 -24.33
N LEU A 14 -39.96 -14.32 -25.20
CA LEU A 14 -38.82 -15.15 -24.84
C LEU A 14 -37.60 -14.22 -24.62
N ILE A 15 -37.28 -13.95 -23.36
CA ILE A 15 -36.04 -13.24 -23.01
C ILE A 15 -34.89 -14.22 -23.19
N VAL A 16 -34.17 -14.10 -24.31
CA VAL A 16 -32.90 -14.77 -24.52
C VAL A 16 -31.88 -14.09 -23.60
N ALA A 17 -31.52 -14.75 -22.50
CA ALA A 17 -30.41 -14.33 -21.65
C ALA A 17 -29.10 -14.43 -22.46
N LEU A 18 -28.59 -13.29 -22.90
CA LEU A 18 -27.22 -13.18 -23.39
C LEU A 18 -26.28 -13.57 -22.24
N PRO A 19 -25.28 -14.45 -22.45
CA PRO A 19 -24.30 -14.74 -21.41
C PRO A 19 -23.59 -13.44 -21.04
N LEU A 20 -23.53 -13.12 -19.74
CA LEU A 20 -22.68 -12.05 -19.23
C LEU A 20 -21.26 -12.32 -19.75
N ARG A 21 -20.76 -11.42 -20.58
CA ARG A 21 -19.36 -11.43 -21.00
C ARG A 21 -18.55 -11.24 -19.72
N ALA A 22 -17.81 -12.26 -19.31
CA ALA A 22 -16.84 -12.12 -18.23
C ALA A 22 -15.98 -10.90 -18.53
N GLU A 23 -15.89 -9.96 -17.58
CA GLU A 23 -14.93 -8.87 -17.69
C GLU A 23 -13.55 -9.49 -17.93
N PRO A 24 -12.76 -8.98 -18.88
CA PRO A 24 -11.44 -9.53 -19.13
C PRO A 24 -10.66 -9.47 -17.81
N GLU A 25 -10.30 -10.62 -17.27
CA GLU A 25 -9.49 -10.72 -16.06
C GLU A 25 -8.23 -9.88 -16.27
N THR A 26 -8.14 -8.76 -15.55
CA THR A 26 -6.95 -7.92 -15.58
C THR A 26 -5.80 -8.75 -15.04
N LYS A 27 -4.86 -9.14 -15.92
CA LYS A 27 -3.65 -9.86 -15.51
C LYS A 27 -3.02 -9.17 -14.29
N PRO A 28 -2.57 -9.92 -13.27
CA PRO A 28 -1.97 -9.32 -12.09
C PRO A 28 -0.72 -8.53 -12.47
N SER A 29 -0.66 -7.28 -12.01
CA SER A 29 0.48 -6.39 -12.24
C SER A 29 1.67 -6.75 -11.35
N LEU A 30 2.88 -6.56 -11.85
CA LEU A 30 4.10 -6.65 -11.05
C LEU A 30 4.23 -5.42 -10.16
N ALA A 31 4.63 -5.62 -8.90
CA ALA A 31 5.05 -4.51 -8.06
C ALA A 31 6.45 -4.03 -8.47
N ALA A 32 6.74 -2.78 -8.12
CA ALA A 32 8.02 -2.15 -8.35
C ALA A 32 8.48 -1.35 -7.12
N THR A 33 9.77 -1.04 -7.09
CA THR A 33 10.42 -0.24 -6.05
C THR A 33 11.38 0.76 -6.72
N ILE A 34 11.57 1.93 -6.09
CA ILE A 34 12.60 2.88 -6.51
C ILE A 34 13.83 2.75 -5.61
N GLU A 35 14.99 2.57 -6.24
CA GLU A 35 16.30 2.58 -5.61
C GLU A 35 17.11 3.78 -6.13
N THR A 36 17.59 4.62 -5.22
CA THR A 36 18.33 5.83 -5.56
C THR A 36 19.35 6.17 -4.49
N THR A 37 20.50 6.70 -4.91
CA THR A 37 21.52 7.28 -4.00
C THR A 37 21.20 8.72 -3.63
N LEU A 38 20.22 9.32 -4.29
CA LEU A 38 19.84 10.71 -4.13
C LEU A 38 18.82 10.85 -3.01
N PRO A 39 19.05 11.73 -2.03
CA PRO A 39 18.01 12.08 -1.07
C PRO A 39 16.89 12.85 -1.77
N THR A 40 15.67 12.75 -1.25
CA THR A 40 14.52 13.53 -1.71
C THR A 40 14.57 14.98 -1.25
N SER A 41 14.14 15.91 -2.10
CA SER A 41 13.99 17.34 -1.81
C SER A 41 12.56 17.66 -1.36
N GLY A 42 12.40 18.09 -0.11
CA GLY A 42 11.09 18.43 0.44
C GLY A 42 10.07 17.31 0.26
N GLU A 43 8.94 17.64 -0.35
CA GLU A 43 7.82 16.73 -0.63
C GLU A 43 7.92 16.00 -2.00
N GLN A 44 8.97 16.23 -2.79
CA GLN A 44 9.10 15.68 -4.15
C GLN A 44 9.70 14.27 -4.14
N ILE A 45 8.92 13.34 -3.59
CA ILE A 45 9.35 11.97 -3.25
C ILE A 45 9.66 11.11 -4.47
N ARG A 46 10.48 10.08 -4.26
CA ARG A 46 10.96 9.23 -5.36
C ARG A 46 9.86 8.45 -6.09
N GLN A 47 8.75 8.12 -5.45
CA GLN A 47 7.67 7.36 -6.09
C GLN A 47 6.85 8.19 -7.08
N PHE A 48 6.92 9.53 -7.03
CA PHE A 48 6.27 10.39 -8.02
C PHE A 48 6.83 10.24 -9.43
N ALA A 49 8.04 9.69 -9.60
CA ALA A 49 8.57 9.40 -10.92
C ALA A 49 7.87 8.22 -11.63
N PHE A 50 6.91 7.55 -10.99
CA PHE A 50 6.21 6.37 -11.52
C PHE A 50 4.79 6.25 -10.94
N ASP A 51 4.09 7.37 -10.79
CA ASP A 51 2.72 7.44 -10.24
C ASP A 51 1.64 7.68 -11.31
N GLY A 52 2.03 7.94 -12.56
CA GLY A 52 1.13 8.17 -13.67
C GLY A 52 0.61 9.61 -13.77
N ASP A 53 1.21 10.56 -13.05
CA ASP A 53 0.88 11.99 -13.11
C ASP A 53 2.11 12.84 -13.42
N GLU A 54 2.26 13.27 -14.68
CA GLU A 54 3.40 14.12 -15.07
C GLU A 54 3.45 15.50 -14.35
N LYS A 55 2.45 15.88 -13.56
CA LYS A 55 2.47 17.10 -12.74
C LYS A 55 3.21 16.91 -11.43
N THR A 56 3.26 15.68 -10.91
CA THR A 56 4.13 15.33 -9.79
C THR A 56 5.54 15.06 -10.34
N TYR A 57 6.54 15.03 -9.45
CA TYR A 57 7.90 14.71 -9.83
C TYR A 57 8.73 14.30 -8.61
N PHE A 58 9.71 13.43 -8.83
CA PHE A 58 10.84 13.32 -7.91
C PHE A 58 11.77 14.52 -8.11
N ALA A 59 12.31 15.05 -7.02
CA ALA A 59 13.47 15.95 -7.08
C ALA A 59 14.52 15.58 -6.04
N SER A 60 15.78 15.54 -6.44
CA SER A 60 16.87 15.28 -5.50
C SER A 60 17.17 16.48 -4.59
N GLY A 61 17.48 16.22 -3.32
CA GLY A 61 17.84 17.25 -2.33
C GLY A 61 19.24 17.86 -2.54
N LYS A 62 20.00 17.33 -3.50
CA LYS A 62 21.32 17.81 -3.92
C LYS A 62 21.47 17.69 -5.44
N ASN A 63 22.45 18.37 -6.02
CA ASN A 63 22.84 18.15 -7.41
C ASN A 63 23.31 16.69 -7.59
N ALA A 64 22.86 16.04 -8.66
CA ALA A 64 23.26 14.67 -8.92
C ALA A 64 24.68 14.62 -9.51
N THR A 65 25.45 13.65 -9.08
CA THR A 65 26.81 13.40 -9.56
C THR A 65 26.86 12.23 -10.53
N LEU A 66 27.97 12.06 -11.24
CA LEU A 66 28.22 10.89 -12.09
C LEU A 66 28.19 9.56 -11.30
N ARG A 67 28.28 9.61 -9.96
CA ARG A 67 28.20 8.45 -9.07
C ARG A 67 26.77 8.10 -8.66
N ASP A 68 25.84 9.04 -8.78
CA ASP A 68 24.47 8.84 -8.37
C ASP A 68 23.67 8.02 -9.39
N HIS A 69 22.53 7.47 -8.99
CA HIS A 69 21.58 6.81 -9.89
C HIS A 69 20.16 6.94 -9.37
N PHE A 70 19.19 6.76 -10.27
CA PHE A 70 17.78 6.56 -9.95
C PHE A 70 17.30 5.33 -10.72
N THR A 71 16.82 4.31 -10.02
CA THR A 71 16.48 3.01 -10.62
C THR A 71 15.07 2.59 -10.23
N LEU A 72 14.22 2.34 -11.21
CA LEU A 72 12.96 1.62 -11.05
C LEU A 72 13.24 0.12 -11.20
N VAL A 73 12.91 -0.67 -10.17
CA VAL A 73 13.16 -2.11 -10.10
C VAL A 73 11.84 -2.84 -9.99
N PHE A 74 11.59 -3.78 -10.89
CA PHE A 74 10.43 -4.66 -10.87
C PHE A 74 10.73 -5.88 -10.00
N ASP A 75 9.71 -6.40 -9.30
CA ASP A 75 9.86 -7.62 -8.50
C ASP A 75 10.28 -8.84 -9.33
N LYS A 76 9.87 -8.87 -10.59
CA LYS A 76 10.19 -9.92 -11.57
C LYS A 76 10.47 -9.28 -12.93
N PRO A 77 11.28 -9.93 -13.79
CA PRO A 77 11.43 -9.49 -15.17
C PRO A 77 10.09 -9.47 -15.92
N ALA A 78 9.88 -8.46 -16.76
CA ALA A 78 8.73 -8.33 -17.66
C ALA A 78 9.17 -8.07 -19.11
N ALA A 79 8.35 -8.46 -20.08
CA ALA A 79 8.55 -8.10 -21.47
C ALA A 79 8.13 -6.64 -21.67
N VAL A 80 9.10 -5.73 -21.89
CA VAL A 80 8.84 -4.29 -22.07
C VAL A 80 8.84 -3.94 -23.55
N TYR A 81 7.77 -3.31 -24.01
CA TYR A 81 7.55 -2.95 -25.41
C TYR A 81 7.95 -1.51 -25.72
N SER A 82 7.71 -0.59 -24.80
CA SER A 82 8.07 0.81 -24.91
C SER A 82 8.40 1.40 -23.54
N LEU A 83 9.26 2.41 -23.54
CA LEU A 83 9.68 3.14 -22.35
C LEU A 83 9.85 4.61 -22.71
N ARG A 84 9.20 5.48 -21.95
CA ARG A 84 9.33 6.94 -22.00
C ARG A 84 9.80 7.42 -20.64
N VAL A 85 10.72 8.38 -20.61
CA VAL A 85 11.13 9.06 -19.39
C VAL A 85 11.08 10.55 -19.63
N LEU A 86 10.34 11.25 -18.77
CA LEU A 86 10.22 12.70 -18.76
C LEU A 86 10.91 13.26 -17.52
N THR A 87 11.83 14.21 -17.72
CA THR A 87 12.66 14.81 -16.66
C THR A 87 12.56 16.33 -16.67
N GLY A 88 13.15 16.95 -15.65
CA GLY A 88 13.00 18.37 -15.37
C GLY A 88 11.79 18.66 -14.49
N ARG A 89 11.62 19.93 -14.12
CA ARG A 89 10.48 20.39 -13.32
C ARG A 89 9.31 20.77 -14.23
N PRO A 90 8.06 20.80 -13.71
CA PRO A 90 6.92 21.28 -14.47
C PRO A 90 7.05 22.72 -15.01
N ASP A 91 7.90 23.55 -14.40
CA ASP A 91 8.19 24.92 -14.84
C ASP A 91 9.27 25.00 -15.94
N GLY A 92 9.76 23.86 -16.43
CA GLY A 92 10.75 23.77 -17.50
C GLY A 92 12.21 23.80 -17.05
N ARG A 93 12.51 23.97 -15.76
CA ARG A 93 13.89 23.93 -15.23
C ARG A 93 14.43 22.51 -15.09
N ASP A 94 15.73 22.39 -14.86
CA ASP A 94 16.43 21.15 -14.50
C ASP A 94 16.24 19.99 -15.51
N GLN A 95 15.98 20.31 -16.79
CA GLN A 95 15.87 19.30 -17.85
C GLN A 95 17.16 18.52 -18.00
N LEU A 96 17.05 17.19 -17.95
CA LEU A 96 18.21 16.32 -17.99
C LEU A 96 18.80 16.27 -19.42
N ASP A 97 20.06 16.67 -19.55
CA ASP A 97 20.82 16.67 -20.81
C ASP A 97 22.06 15.78 -20.77
N ALA A 98 22.42 15.29 -19.59
CA ALA A 98 23.67 14.59 -19.35
C ALA A 98 23.47 13.33 -18.50
N ALA A 99 22.66 12.41 -19.03
CA ALA A 99 22.44 11.11 -18.46
C ALA A 99 22.19 10.05 -19.54
N THR A 100 22.34 8.79 -19.14
CA THR A 100 21.94 7.63 -19.93
C THR A 100 20.73 6.98 -19.27
N LEU A 101 19.86 6.43 -20.11
CA LEU A 101 18.86 5.46 -19.74
C LEU A 101 19.47 4.08 -19.93
N GLN A 102 19.55 3.33 -18.84
CA GLN A 102 20.07 1.97 -18.81
C GLN A 102 18.95 1.00 -18.47
N VAL A 103 19.03 -0.21 -19.01
CA VAL A 103 18.09 -1.30 -18.71
C VAL A 103 18.86 -2.52 -18.23
N SER A 104 18.20 -3.34 -17.42
CA SER A 104 18.79 -4.56 -16.86
C SER A 104 17.77 -5.69 -16.89
N ALA A 105 18.20 -6.90 -17.27
CA ALA A 105 17.36 -8.10 -17.28
C ALA A 105 17.34 -8.83 -15.93
N ASP A 106 18.33 -8.57 -15.06
CA ASP A 106 18.59 -9.27 -13.80
C ASP A 106 18.62 -8.33 -12.57
N GLY A 107 18.39 -7.03 -12.79
CA GLY A 107 18.50 -5.98 -11.78
C GLY A 107 19.94 -5.63 -11.35
N LYS A 108 20.95 -6.28 -11.91
CA LYS A 108 22.36 -6.19 -11.48
C LYS A 108 23.27 -5.65 -12.58
N THR A 109 23.12 -6.19 -13.78
CA THR A 109 23.92 -5.86 -14.96
C THR A 109 23.14 -4.90 -15.84
N PHE A 110 23.69 -3.70 -16.05
CA PHE A 110 23.01 -2.63 -16.76
C PHE A 110 23.68 -2.39 -18.10
N VAL A 111 22.87 -2.24 -19.14
CA VAL A 111 23.31 -1.84 -20.47
C VAL A 111 22.64 -0.53 -20.86
N GLU A 112 23.37 0.33 -21.55
CA GLU A 112 22.82 1.56 -22.08
C GLU A 112 21.77 1.26 -23.16
N ALA A 113 20.64 1.96 -23.09
CA ALA A 113 19.53 1.87 -24.05
C ALA A 113 19.37 3.17 -24.85
N ALA A 114 19.60 4.32 -24.23
CA ALA A 114 19.54 5.63 -24.87
C ALA A 114 20.25 6.71 -24.03
N THR A 115 20.51 7.87 -24.65
CA THR A 115 21.03 9.07 -23.97
C THR A 115 19.95 10.16 -23.96
N PHE A 116 19.88 10.94 -22.88
CA PHE A 116 18.88 12.01 -22.74
C PHE A 116 19.17 13.19 -23.67
N ARG A 117 18.12 13.77 -24.26
CA ARG A 117 18.16 15.04 -24.99
C ARG A 117 16.95 15.88 -24.62
N ALA A 118 17.16 17.14 -24.24
CA ALA A 118 16.09 18.06 -23.85
C ALA A 118 15.12 17.49 -22.81
N GLY A 119 15.64 16.75 -21.82
CA GLY A 119 14.86 16.23 -20.71
C GLY A 119 13.91 15.07 -21.02
N MET A 120 13.95 14.49 -22.23
CA MET A 120 13.04 13.40 -22.60
C MET A 120 13.76 12.27 -23.33
N ILE A 121 13.30 11.04 -23.11
CA ILE A 121 13.62 9.86 -23.92
C ILE A 121 12.32 9.11 -24.21
N GLU A 122 12.19 8.59 -25.43
CA GLU A 122 11.19 7.58 -25.79
C GLU A 122 11.85 6.51 -26.66
N ILE A 123 11.74 5.23 -26.27
CA ILE A 123 12.33 4.11 -26.99
C ILE A 123 11.35 2.94 -27.12
N LYS A 124 11.47 2.22 -28.24
CA LYS A 124 10.82 0.91 -28.45
C LYS A 124 11.79 -0.20 -28.05
N LEU A 125 11.28 -1.16 -27.28
CA LEU A 125 12.07 -2.26 -26.71
C LEU A 125 11.61 -3.64 -27.21
N ALA A 126 10.57 -3.68 -28.05
CA ALA A 126 10.13 -4.88 -28.78
C ALA A 126 9.91 -6.13 -27.89
N GLY A 127 9.46 -5.95 -26.65
CA GLY A 127 9.19 -7.05 -25.71
C GLY A 127 10.45 -7.56 -25.01
N ARG A 128 11.54 -6.79 -24.98
CA ARG A 128 12.77 -7.14 -24.27
C ARG A 128 12.48 -7.42 -22.79
N MET A 129 13.02 -8.52 -22.29
CA MET A 129 12.95 -8.85 -20.86
C MET A 129 13.77 -7.86 -20.04
N ILE A 130 13.11 -7.13 -19.14
CA ILE A 130 13.69 -6.11 -18.28
C ILE A 130 13.16 -6.30 -16.85
N GLN A 131 14.06 -6.22 -15.88
CA GLN A 131 13.76 -6.17 -14.45
C GLN A 131 14.05 -4.79 -13.85
N ALA A 132 14.94 -3.98 -14.44
CA ALA A 132 15.18 -2.64 -13.93
C ALA A 132 15.46 -1.61 -15.04
N VAL A 133 15.02 -0.38 -14.80
CA VAL A 133 15.26 0.82 -15.61
C VAL A 133 16.02 1.81 -14.75
N ARG A 134 17.19 2.27 -15.21
CA ARG A 134 18.08 3.17 -14.46
C ARG A 134 18.38 4.44 -15.25
N ILE A 135 18.24 5.58 -14.58
CA ILE A 135 18.72 6.88 -15.04
C ILE A 135 20.07 7.13 -14.36
N LYS A 136 21.11 7.30 -15.17
CA LYS A 136 22.49 7.44 -14.71
C LYS A 136 23.14 8.70 -15.29
N PRO A 137 23.44 9.73 -14.47
CA PRO A 137 24.18 10.89 -14.94
C PRO A 137 25.53 10.49 -15.55
N THR A 138 25.89 11.12 -16.68
CA THR A 138 27.17 10.89 -17.37
C THR A 138 28.28 11.85 -16.91
N ARG A 139 27.90 12.88 -16.15
CA ARG A 139 28.77 13.86 -15.50
C ARG A 139 28.06 14.43 -14.27
N ASP A 140 28.77 15.23 -13.50
CA ASP A 140 28.16 16.00 -12.41
C ASP A 140 27.21 17.06 -12.97
N LEU A 141 25.97 17.03 -12.53
CA LEU A 141 24.94 18.00 -12.90
C LEU A 141 25.13 19.27 -12.08
N LYS A 142 24.76 20.41 -12.67
CA LYS A 142 24.78 21.71 -11.99
C LYS A 142 23.45 22.02 -11.28
N TYR A 143 22.52 21.07 -11.34
CA TYR A 143 21.16 21.19 -10.84
C TYR A 143 20.71 19.87 -10.19
N PRO A 144 19.69 19.89 -9.34
CA PRO A 144 19.03 18.69 -8.84
C PRO A 144 18.46 17.82 -9.97
N LEU A 145 18.58 16.50 -9.85
CA LEU A 145 17.86 15.60 -10.74
C LEU A 145 16.36 15.70 -10.44
N ALA A 146 15.58 16.06 -11.46
CA ALA A 146 14.12 16.04 -11.41
C ALA A 146 13.58 15.03 -12.44
N ILE A 147 12.70 14.12 -12.01
CA ILE A 147 12.06 13.12 -12.88
C ILE A 147 10.57 13.24 -12.69
N ARG A 148 9.86 13.60 -13.76
CA ARG A 148 8.40 13.76 -13.76
C ARG A 148 7.73 12.41 -13.87
N GLU A 149 8.09 11.63 -14.88
CA GLU A 149 7.39 10.38 -15.15
C GLU A 149 8.28 9.37 -15.86
N ILE A 150 8.03 8.09 -15.58
CA ILE A 150 8.58 6.95 -16.28
C ILE A 150 7.39 6.15 -16.80
N ASP A 151 7.02 6.29 -18.07
CA ASP A 151 5.97 5.45 -18.63
C ASP A 151 6.54 4.23 -19.31
N LEU A 152 5.96 3.07 -19.05
CA LEU A 152 6.33 1.86 -19.75
C LEU A 152 5.12 1.02 -20.09
N ARG A 153 5.20 0.35 -21.24
CA ARG A 153 4.25 -0.69 -21.63
C ARG A 153 4.93 -2.04 -21.47
N SER A 154 4.37 -2.91 -20.64
CA SER A 154 4.92 -4.26 -20.42
C SER A 154 3.84 -5.34 -20.35
N ASP A 155 4.25 -6.61 -20.50
CA ASP A 155 3.46 -7.78 -20.16
C ASP A 155 4.31 -8.74 -19.28
N PRO A 156 3.86 -9.08 -18.06
CA PRO A 156 2.73 -8.46 -17.35
C PRO A 156 2.93 -6.95 -17.11
N PRO A 157 1.85 -6.17 -16.88
CA PRO A 157 1.96 -4.74 -16.58
C PRO A 157 2.74 -4.53 -15.27
N VAL A 158 3.54 -3.47 -15.19
CA VAL A 158 4.14 -3.02 -13.92
C VAL A 158 3.20 -2.00 -13.29
N ALA A 159 2.83 -2.19 -12.02
CA ALA A 159 1.92 -1.31 -11.30
C ALA A 159 2.60 0.02 -10.95
N ILE A 160 1.96 1.12 -11.35
CA ILE A 160 2.30 2.47 -10.89
C ILE A 160 2.02 2.62 -9.38
N PHE A 161 2.66 3.59 -8.73
CA PHE A 161 2.44 3.88 -7.32
C PHE A 161 1.11 4.62 -7.12
N LYS A 162 0.01 3.88 -6.86
CA LYS A 162 -1.32 4.47 -6.61
C LYS A 162 -1.38 5.37 -5.36
N TYR A 163 -0.57 5.05 -4.35
CA TYR A 163 -0.42 5.82 -3.13
C TYR A 163 1.07 6.11 -2.90
N PRO A 164 1.67 7.04 -3.67
CA PRO A 164 3.09 7.34 -3.58
C PRO A 164 3.46 7.71 -2.15
N VAL A 165 4.46 7.04 -1.59
CA VAL A 165 4.96 7.31 -0.25
C VAL A 165 6.47 7.10 -0.15
N GLU A 166 7.10 7.91 0.68
CA GLU A 166 8.50 7.78 1.04
C GLU A 166 8.69 7.88 2.55
N PHE A 167 9.25 6.82 3.12
CA PHE A 167 9.67 6.81 4.50
C PHE A 167 11.08 7.41 4.60
N VAL A 168 11.20 8.48 5.38
CA VAL A 168 12.46 9.22 5.56
C VAL A 168 13.13 8.74 6.83
N VAL A 169 14.12 7.86 6.66
CA VAL A 169 14.83 7.23 7.77
C VAL A 169 15.81 8.21 8.42
N ASP A 170 15.61 8.46 9.70
CA ASP A 170 16.55 9.13 10.60
C ASP A 170 17.12 8.11 11.59
N ALA A 171 18.32 7.64 11.31
CA ALA A 171 19.04 6.67 12.13
C ALA A 171 20.18 7.29 12.96
N ARG A 172 20.19 8.61 13.19
CA ARG A 172 21.32 9.29 13.84
C ARG A 172 21.65 8.75 15.24
N GLU A 173 20.64 8.33 16.01
CA GLU A 173 20.83 7.75 17.35
C GLU A 173 21.17 6.25 17.33
N ALA A 174 20.93 5.55 16.23
CA ALA A 174 21.28 4.13 16.07
C ALA A 174 21.79 3.86 14.64
N PRO A 175 22.98 4.39 14.28
CA PRO A 175 23.49 4.29 12.90
C PRO A 175 23.69 2.84 12.44
N GLU A 176 23.95 1.91 13.36
CA GLU A 176 24.12 0.49 13.04
C GLU A 176 22.84 -0.18 12.54
N LEU A 177 21.67 0.41 12.81
CA LEU A 177 20.37 -0.07 12.35
C LEU A 177 19.88 0.62 11.08
N LYS A 178 20.67 1.52 10.49
CA LYS A 178 20.27 2.29 9.30
C LYS A 178 19.83 1.38 8.14
N GLU A 179 20.64 0.38 7.79
CA GLU A 179 20.33 -0.54 6.70
C GLU A 179 19.06 -1.36 6.98
N TRP A 180 18.90 -1.82 8.23
CA TRP A 180 17.68 -2.50 8.65
C TRP A 180 16.46 -1.58 8.52
N ALA A 181 16.57 -0.33 8.97
CA ALA A 181 15.46 0.62 8.93
C ALA A 181 15.06 0.99 7.50
N GLU A 182 16.02 1.13 6.59
CA GLU A 182 15.76 1.35 5.17
C GLU A 182 15.03 0.15 4.55
N LYS A 183 15.41 -1.08 4.89
CA LYS A 183 14.68 -2.30 4.45
C LYS A 183 13.27 -2.35 5.04
N ALA A 184 13.10 -2.06 6.32
CA ALA A 184 11.80 -2.04 6.99
C ALA A 184 10.87 -0.95 6.42
N ALA A 185 11.42 0.23 6.11
CA ALA A 185 10.74 1.31 5.40
C ALA A 185 10.22 0.84 4.02
N ARG A 186 11.05 0.15 3.22
CA ARG A 186 10.63 -0.41 1.92
C ARG A 186 9.48 -1.42 2.05
N ILE A 187 9.45 -2.20 3.12
CA ILE A 187 8.31 -3.07 3.42
C ILE A 187 7.05 -2.24 3.70
N CYS A 188 7.14 -1.19 4.51
CA CYS A 188 6.00 -0.33 4.82
C CYS A 188 5.47 0.39 3.57
N GLU A 189 6.35 0.90 2.71
CA GLU A 189 5.99 1.51 1.42
C GLU A 189 5.25 0.52 0.52
N ARG A 190 5.69 -0.74 0.49
CA ARG A 190 5.03 -1.81 -0.26
C ARG A 190 3.64 -2.15 0.28
N GLN A 191 3.44 -2.08 1.60
CA GLN A 191 2.14 -2.31 2.21
C GLN A 191 1.22 -1.09 2.16
N TYR A 192 1.77 0.11 1.95
CA TYR A 192 1.02 1.37 2.01
C TYR A 192 -0.23 1.40 1.11
N PRO A 193 -0.20 0.90 -0.14
CA PRO A 193 -1.41 0.83 -0.96
C PRO A 193 -2.51 -0.03 -0.35
N MET A 194 -2.17 -1.21 0.19
CA MET A 194 -3.15 -2.10 0.84
C MET A 194 -3.75 -1.42 2.07
N ILE A 195 -2.94 -0.78 2.91
CA ILE A 195 -3.41 -0.08 4.11
C ILE A 195 -4.41 1.03 3.72
N ASN A 196 -4.08 1.80 2.68
CA ASN A 196 -4.96 2.87 2.19
C ASN A 196 -6.26 2.36 1.57
N GLU A 197 -6.26 1.20 0.92
CA GLU A 197 -7.50 0.60 0.40
C GLU A 197 -8.38 0.03 1.52
N GLU A 198 -7.78 -0.60 2.54
CA GLU A 198 -8.52 -1.11 3.70
C GLU A 198 -9.15 0.03 4.51
N LEU A 199 -8.46 1.18 4.61
CA LEU A 199 -8.90 2.37 5.37
C LEU A 199 -9.36 3.52 4.47
N LYS A 200 -9.79 3.20 3.26
CA LYS A 200 -10.15 4.19 2.25
C LYS A 200 -11.27 5.09 2.74
N ASP A 201 -11.08 6.38 2.52
CA ASP A 201 -12.06 7.44 2.72
C ASP A 201 -11.84 8.50 1.65
N GLU A 202 -12.91 8.93 0.98
CA GLU A 202 -12.85 9.80 -0.19
C GLU A 202 -12.39 11.22 0.15
N HIS A 203 -12.62 11.65 1.39
CA HIS A 203 -12.24 12.97 1.88
C HIS A 203 -10.85 13.01 2.54
N PHE A 204 -10.18 11.87 2.65
CA PHE A 204 -8.83 11.78 3.20
C PHE A 204 -7.80 11.66 2.09
N ARG A 205 -6.66 12.32 2.29
CA ARG A 205 -5.46 12.14 1.47
C ARG A 205 -4.34 11.69 2.40
N PRO A 206 -3.80 10.48 2.21
CA PRO A 206 -2.68 10.00 3.02
C PRO A 206 -1.41 10.83 2.75
N PRO A 207 -0.53 10.99 3.75
CA PRO A 207 0.75 11.65 3.54
C PRO A 207 1.65 10.82 2.61
N HIS A 208 2.28 11.48 1.64
CA HIS A 208 3.29 10.86 0.79
C HIS A 208 4.69 10.89 1.41
N ARG A 209 4.88 11.55 2.55
CA ARG A 209 6.17 11.62 3.24
C ARG A 209 6.00 11.27 4.71
N VAL A 210 6.71 10.23 5.16
CA VAL A 210 6.58 9.69 6.52
C VAL A 210 7.95 9.67 7.20
N PRO A 211 8.23 10.58 8.14
CA PRO A 211 9.46 10.51 8.91
C PRO A 211 9.50 9.24 9.78
N LEU A 212 10.59 8.50 9.70
CA LEU A 212 10.85 7.29 10.49
C LEU A 212 12.12 7.50 11.30
N ARG A 213 11.99 7.73 12.61
CA ARG A 213 13.12 7.98 13.50
C ARG A 213 13.44 6.76 14.35
N LEU A 214 14.72 6.37 14.37
CA LEU A 214 15.25 5.44 15.35
C LEU A 214 15.66 6.23 16.59
N GLN A 215 15.17 5.80 17.74
CA GLN A 215 15.41 6.48 19.01
C GLN A 215 15.84 5.48 20.08
N ILE A 216 16.72 5.93 20.98
CA ILE A 216 17.01 5.20 22.21
C ILE A 216 15.86 5.47 23.19
N MET A 217 14.95 4.51 23.30
CA MET A 217 13.77 4.60 24.16
C MET A 217 13.27 3.22 24.59
N ASP A 218 12.42 3.19 25.60
CA ASP A 218 11.67 2.00 25.98
C ASP A 218 10.49 1.74 25.04
N GLY A 219 9.93 0.53 25.10
CA GLY A 219 8.80 0.11 24.26
C GLY A 219 9.22 -0.43 22.89
N VAL A 220 8.32 -0.32 21.91
CA VAL A 220 8.47 -0.92 20.57
C VAL A 220 8.55 0.18 19.52
N ALA A 221 7.44 0.90 19.34
CA ALA A 221 7.32 2.03 18.43
C ALA A 221 6.09 2.87 18.83
N TYR A 222 5.97 4.06 18.25
CA TYR A 222 4.75 4.86 18.30
C TYR A 222 4.67 5.82 17.10
N THR A 223 3.46 6.25 16.79
CA THR A 223 3.17 7.23 15.74
C THR A 223 2.54 8.48 16.34
N SER A 224 3.06 9.65 15.96
CA SER A 224 2.49 10.93 16.36
C SER A 224 2.80 12.00 15.33
N GLY A 225 1.80 12.82 14.97
CA GLY A 225 1.96 13.90 14.00
C GLY A 225 2.42 13.43 12.60
N GLY A 226 2.03 12.22 12.19
CA GLY A 226 2.47 11.62 10.92
C GLY A 226 3.93 11.13 10.90
N ARG A 227 4.61 11.14 12.05
CA ARG A 227 5.96 10.59 12.23
C ARG A 227 5.89 9.30 13.02
N ILE A 228 6.67 8.33 12.57
CA ILE A 228 6.90 7.06 13.26
C ILE A 228 8.21 7.14 14.03
N THR A 229 8.21 6.70 15.28
CA THR A 229 9.40 6.53 16.10
C THR A 229 9.53 5.08 16.52
N VAL A 230 10.71 4.48 16.31
CA VAL A 230 10.99 3.09 16.67
C VAL A 230 12.07 2.98 17.73
N ALA A 231 11.88 2.06 18.67
CA ALA A 231 12.84 1.82 19.73
C ALA A 231 14.00 0.99 19.18
N ALA A 232 15.18 1.60 19.05
CA ALA A 232 16.36 0.94 18.48
C ALA A 232 16.69 -0.38 19.18
N ALA A 233 16.60 -0.41 20.51
CA ALA A 233 16.89 -1.59 21.32
C ALA A 233 15.92 -2.76 21.04
N HIS A 234 14.63 -2.48 20.76
CA HIS A 234 13.66 -3.51 20.42
C HIS A 234 14.01 -4.18 19.09
N PHE A 235 14.23 -3.38 18.05
CA PHE A 235 14.48 -3.90 16.71
C PHE A 235 15.88 -4.47 16.51
N LYS A 236 16.85 -4.09 17.35
CA LYS A 236 18.12 -4.81 17.47
C LYS A 236 17.94 -6.24 17.99
N ARG A 237 17.03 -6.45 18.94
CA ARG A 237 16.73 -7.78 19.51
C ARG A 237 15.73 -8.58 18.68
N ARG A 238 14.81 -7.90 17.98
CA ARG A 238 13.71 -8.50 17.20
C ARG A 238 13.64 -7.90 15.80
N PRO A 239 14.68 -8.07 14.97
CA PRO A 239 14.73 -7.44 13.64
C PRO A 239 13.63 -7.90 12.68
N HIS A 240 13.00 -9.04 12.95
CA HIS A 240 11.90 -9.61 12.16
C HIS A 240 10.51 -9.07 12.52
N ASP A 241 10.38 -8.27 13.58
CA ASP A 241 9.10 -7.71 14.05
C ASP A 241 8.65 -6.48 13.20
N VAL A 242 8.88 -6.52 11.89
CA VAL A 242 8.49 -5.45 10.96
C VAL A 242 6.98 -5.20 10.98
N GLY A 243 6.18 -6.20 11.40
CA GLY A 243 4.74 -6.03 11.62
C GLY A 243 4.40 -4.91 12.62
N ALA A 244 5.25 -4.64 13.61
CA ALA A 244 5.08 -3.49 14.49
C ALA A 244 5.22 -2.15 13.73
N LEU A 245 6.10 -2.09 12.71
CA LEU A 245 6.23 -0.90 11.88
C LEU A 245 5.07 -0.72 10.90
N VAL A 246 4.51 -1.82 10.42
CA VAL A 246 3.26 -1.82 9.63
C VAL A 246 2.10 -1.32 10.48
N HIS A 247 2.01 -1.75 11.74
CA HIS A 247 1.04 -1.23 12.72
C HIS A 247 1.16 0.30 12.86
N GLU A 248 2.37 0.82 13.06
CA GLU A 248 2.59 2.28 13.10
C GLU A 248 2.21 2.98 11.80
N THR A 249 2.48 2.34 10.65
CA THR A 249 2.06 2.86 9.34
C THR A 249 0.54 2.96 9.23
N VAL A 250 -0.22 2.07 9.88
CA VAL A 250 -1.67 2.19 9.95
C VAL A 250 -2.08 3.47 10.68
N HIS A 251 -1.43 3.81 11.80
CA HIS A 251 -1.74 5.06 12.51
C HIS A 251 -1.45 6.31 11.66
N VAL A 252 -0.43 6.28 10.80
CA VAL A 252 -0.17 7.35 9.82
C VAL A 252 -1.37 7.53 8.88
N VAL A 253 -1.97 6.43 8.42
CA VAL A 253 -3.15 6.46 7.53
C VAL A 253 -4.43 6.79 8.30
N GLN A 254 -4.62 6.29 9.52
CA GLN A 254 -5.78 6.62 10.35
C GLN A 254 -5.88 8.14 10.57
N SER A 255 -4.79 8.77 11.03
CA SER A 255 -4.65 10.22 11.18
C SER A 255 -5.87 10.88 11.83
N TYR A 256 -6.47 10.24 12.85
CA TYR A 256 -7.67 10.74 13.49
C TYR A 256 -7.38 12.06 14.22
N ARG A 257 -7.99 13.15 13.74
CA ARG A 257 -7.76 14.52 14.27
C ARG A 257 -8.78 14.93 15.33
N LEU A 258 -9.93 14.25 15.37
CA LEU A 258 -11.00 14.54 16.30
C LEU A 258 -10.83 13.70 17.58
N PRO A 259 -11.13 14.28 18.75
CA PRO A 259 -11.10 13.55 20.01
C PRO A 259 -12.25 12.54 20.09
N GLY A 260 -12.21 11.65 21.08
CA GLY A 260 -13.32 10.75 21.41
C GLY A 260 -13.26 9.35 20.79
N ASN A 261 -12.30 9.10 19.90
CA ASN A 261 -12.07 7.76 19.37
C ASN A 261 -11.56 6.82 20.46
N PRO A 262 -12.19 5.65 20.66
CA PRO A 262 -11.78 4.74 21.71
C PRO A 262 -10.47 4.05 21.35
N SER A 263 -9.48 4.14 22.24
CA SER A 263 -8.13 3.59 22.01
C SER A 263 -8.14 2.11 21.63
N TRP A 264 -9.04 1.30 22.22
CA TRP A 264 -9.11 -0.13 21.89
C TRP A 264 -9.41 -0.40 20.42
N LEU A 265 -10.22 0.44 19.78
CA LEU A 265 -10.58 0.30 18.38
C LEU A 265 -9.50 0.88 17.46
N VAL A 266 -8.87 1.99 17.87
CA VAL A 266 -7.72 2.59 17.16
C VAL A 266 -6.59 1.56 17.03
N GLU A 267 -6.17 0.97 18.16
CA GLU A 267 -5.15 -0.09 18.24
C GLU A 267 -5.62 -1.38 17.56
N GLY A 268 -6.89 -1.74 17.74
CA GLY A 268 -7.48 -2.95 17.18
C GLY A 268 -7.52 -2.95 15.65
N ILE A 269 -7.81 -1.81 15.02
CA ILE A 269 -7.76 -1.68 13.56
C ILE A 269 -6.32 -1.79 13.05
N ALA A 270 -5.35 -1.18 13.74
CA ALA A 270 -3.94 -1.29 13.38
C ALA A 270 -3.46 -2.75 13.42
N ASP A 271 -3.81 -3.49 14.47
CA ASP A 271 -3.50 -4.91 14.57
C ASP A 271 -4.37 -5.80 13.66
N TYR A 272 -5.59 -5.39 13.31
CA TYR A 272 -6.39 -6.10 12.31
C TYR A 272 -5.67 -6.09 10.96
N ILE A 273 -5.21 -4.92 10.49
CA ILE A 273 -4.47 -4.82 9.25
C ILE A 273 -3.16 -5.59 9.34
N ARG A 274 -2.42 -5.45 10.45
CA ARG A 274 -1.19 -6.21 10.67
C ARG A 274 -1.42 -7.71 10.54
N PHE A 275 -2.32 -8.27 11.35
CA PHE A 275 -2.40 -9.73 11.53
C PHE A 275 -3.39 -10.44 10.59
N PHE A 276 -4.25 -9.73 9.88
CA PHE A 276 -5.20 -10.34 8.94
C PHE A 276 -5.00 -9.91 7.49
N LYS A 277 -4.21 -8.85 7.23
CA LYS A 277 -3.89 -8.40 5.87
C LYS A 277 -2.41 -8.56 5.54
N TYR A 278 -1.51 -8.11 6.41
CA TYR A 278 -0.06 -8.16 6.15
C TYR A 278 0.58 -9.50 6.52
N GLU A 279 0.38 -9.99 7.74
CA GLU A 279 0.97 -11.24 8.24
C GLU A 279 -0.08 -12.23 8.78
N PRO A 280 -1.02 -12.69 7.92
CA PRO A 280 -2.03 -13.66 8.30
C PRO A 280 -1.40 -14.90 8.95
N GLY A 281 -2.03 -15.37 10.03
CA GLY A 281 -1.58 -16.53 10.81
C GLY A 281 -0.58 -16.20 11.94
N LYS A 282 -0.04 -14.97 12.01
CA LYS A 282 0.90 -14.58 13.09
C LYS A 282 0.27 -13.99 14.34
N LEU A 283 -1.06 -13.85 14.38
CA LEU A 283 -1.77 -13.31 15.54
C LEU A 283 -1.48 -14.10 16.82
N GLY A 284 -1.22 -15.41 16.73
CA GLY A 284 -1.11 -16.31 17.89
C GLY A 284 -2.47 -16.60 18.55
N ARG A 285 -2.47 -17.43 19.60
CA ARG A 285 -3.70 -17.85 20.28
C ARG A 285 -4.31 -16.72 21.13
N ILE A 286 -5.63 -16.55 21.03
CA ILE A 286 -6.42 -15.71 21.92
C ILE A 286 -7.01 -16.60 23.01
N ASP A 287 -6.84 -16.20 24.28
CA ASP A 287 -7.41 -16.91 25.43
C ASP A 287 -8.92 -16.59 25.55
N PRO A 288 -9.83 -17.57 25.36
CA PRO A 288 -11.28 -17.35 25.42
C PRO A 288 -11.77 -16.79 26.76
N GLN A 289 -11.07 -17.11 27.86
CA GLN A 289 -11.46 -16.66 29.21
C GLN A 289 -11.18 -15.17 29.42
N ARG A 290 -10.15 -14.65 28.74
CA ARG A 290 -9.70 -13.25 28.83
C ARG A 290 -10.08 -12.40 27.62
N ALA A 291 -10.60 -13.01 26.56
CA ALA A 291 -11.01 -12.35 25.33
C ALA A 291 -12.15 -11.35 25.59
N ARG A 292 -11.95 -10.10 25.14
CA ARG A 292 -12.94 -9.03 25.18
C ARG A 292 -12.79 -8.18 23.92
N TYR A 293 -13.90 -7.74 23.33
CA TYR A 293 -13.88 -6.91 22.12
C TYR A 293 -13.04 -5.63 22.29
N ASP A 294 -12.98 -5.07 23.49
CA ASP A 294 -12.23 -3.87 23.89
C ASP A 294 -10.86 -4.18 24.50
N GLY A 295 -10.31 -5.37 24.22
CA GLY A 295 -9.00 -5.81 24.70
C GLY A 295 -7.79 -5.13 24.04
N SER A 296 -8.03 -4.23 23.08
CA SER A 296 -7.03 -3.58 22.21
C SER A 296 -6.21 -4.58 21.39
N TYR A 297 -5.36 -4.06 20.48
CA TYR A 297 -4.33 -4.82 19.78
C TYR A 297 -4.87 -6.15 19.18
N ARG A 298 -4.09 -7.23 19.30
CA ARG A 298 -4.39 -8.60 18.87
C ARG A 298 -5.79 -9.09 19.25
N VAL A 299 -6.28 -8.74 20.44
CA VAL A 299 -7.58 -9.24 20.92
C VAL A 299 -8.72 -8.58 20.16
N THR A 300 -8.71 -7.24 20.08
CA THR A 300 -9.68 -6.51 19.28
C THR A 300 -9.54 -6.83 17.79
N ALA A 301 -8.33 -7.01 17.28
CA ALA A 301 -8.09 -7.39 15.89
C ALA A 301 -8.79 -8.71 15.52
N ALA A 302 -8.74 -9.72 16.40
CA ALA A 302 -9.47 -10.98 16.21
C ALA A 302 -10.99 -10.79 16.21
N PHE A 303 -11.50 -9.92 17.10
CA PHE A 303 -12.92 -9.57 17.11
C PHE A 303 -13.34 -8.87 15.80
N LEU A 304 -12.57 -7.90 15.32
CA LEU A 304 -12.82 -7.21 14.05
C LEU A 304 -12.76 -8.17 12.86
N ALA A 305 -11.85 -9.14 12.86
CA ALA A 305 -11.79 -10.17 11.84
C ALA A 305 -13.04 -11.06 11.85
N TYR A 306 -13.52 -11.46 13.03
CA TYR A 306 -14.79 -12.17 13.16
C TYR A 306 -15.96 -11.36 12.59
N LEU A 307 -16.05 -10.06 12.90
CA LEU A 307 -17.09 -9.20 12.35
C LEU A 307 -17.00 -9.05 10.83
N THR A 308 -15.78 -8.90 10.32
CA THR A 308 -15.52 -8.77 8.89
C THR A 308 -15.96 -10.02 8.14
N GLU A 309 -15.68 -11.20 8.71
CA GLU A 309 -16.03 -12.47 8.09
C GLU A 309 -17.55 -12.70 8.08
N LYS A 310 -18.18 -12.51 9.23
CA LYS A 310 -19.54 -12.97 9.46
C LYS A 310 -20.62 -11.96 9.08
N TYR A 311 -20.35 -10.67 9.24
CA TYR A 311 -21.37 -9.63 9.12
C TYR A 311 -21.16 -8.76 7.88
N ASP A 312 -19.99 -8.13 7.76
CA ASP A 312 -19.74 -7.18 6.68
C ASP A 312 -18.24 -7.07 6.39
N LYS A 313 -17.84 -7.46 5.18
CA LYS A 313 -16.44 -7.43 4.71
C LYS A 313 -15.86 -6.00 4.69
N GLN A 314 -16.69 -4.97 4.76
CA GLN A 314 -16.30 -3.56 4.80
C GLN A 314 -16.40 -2.92 6.20
N ILE A 315 -16.73 -3.67 7.25
CA ILE A 315 -17.01 -3.09 8.57
C ILE A 315 -15.83 -2.28 9.13
N VAL A 316 -14.59 -2.75 8.96
CA VAL A 316 -13.39 -2.03 9.40
C VAL A 316 -13.24 -0.69 8.69
N ARG A 317 -13.50 -0.65 7.37
CA ARG A 317 -13.47 0.58 6.57
C ARG A 317 -14.52 1.58 7.06
N LYS A 318 -15.75 1.11 7.30
CA LYS A 318 -16.87 1.93 7.80
C LYS A 318 -16.55 2.52 9.19
N LEU A 319 -16.05 1.69 10.11
CA LEU A 319 -15.63 2.14 11.44
C LEU A 319 -14.49 3.16 11.37
N ASN A 320 -13.48 2.94 10.52
CA ASN A 320 -12.40 3.90 10.30
C ASN A 320 -12.93 5.26 9.80
N LYS A 321 -13.84 5.25 8.82
CA LYS A 321 -14.47 6.48 8.29
C LYS A 321 -15.22 7.23 9.39
N MET A 322 -16.10 6.54 10.12
CA MET A 322 -16.88 7.14 11.22
C MET A 322 -15.99 7.71 12.34
N MET A 323 -14.89 7.02 12.69
CA MET A 323 -13.91 7.53 13.65
C MET A 323 -13.15 8.76 13.13
N ARG A 324 -12.83 8.79 11.83
CA ARG A 324 -12.17 9.95 11.22
C ARG A 324 -13.07 11.18 11.17
N GLU A 325 -14.35 10.97 10.91
CA GLU A 325 -15.37 12.02 10.81
C GLU A 325 -15.94 12.45 12.17
N GLY A 326 -15.58 11.74 13.25
CA GLY A 326 -16.05 12.05 14.61
C GLY A 326 -17.49 11.62 14.87
N GLU A 327 -18.04 10.77 14.00
CA GLU A 327 -19.40 10.24 14.07
C GLU A 327 -19.48 8.91 14.85
N TYR A 328 -18.32 8.38 15.26
CA TYR A 328 -18.27 7.10 15.97
C TYR A 328 -19.00 7.14 17.32
N HIS A 329 -19.90 6.16 17.52
CA HIS A 329 -20.55 5.83 18.78
C HIS A 329 -20.82 4.31 18.84
N LYS A 330 -21.03 3.74 20.02
CA LYS A 330 -21.07 2.28 20.22
C LYS A 330 -22.25 1.61 19.50
N GLU A 331 -23.35 2.33 19.34
CA GLU A 331 -24.59 1.85 18.73
C GLU A 331 -24.44 1.58 17.23
N ILE A 332 -23.39 2.10 16.59
CA ILE A 332 -23.03 1.80 15.19
C ILE A 332 -22.85 0.30 14.98
N PHE A 333 -22.30 -0.44 15.95
CA PHE A 333 -22.19 -1.89 15.82
C PHE A 333 -23.55 -2.55 15.67
N GLN A 334 -24.57 -2.07 16.38
CA GLN A 334 -25.93 -2.55 16.23
C GLN A 334 -26.55 -2.13 14.90
N GLN A 335 -26.28 -0.92 14.43
CA GLN A 335 -26.74 -0.47 13.11
C GLN A 335 -26.14 -1.31 11.98
N LEU A 336 -24.85 -1.66 12.07
CA LEU A 336 -24.13 -2.41 11.04
C LEU A 336 -24.37 -3.92 11.09
N THR A 337 -24.67 -4.48 12.26
CA THR A 337 -24.73 -5.95 12.46
C THR A 337 -26.07 -6.47 12.98
N GLY A 338 -26.96 -5.58 13.41
CA GLY A 338 -28.20 -5.92 14.13
C GLY A 338 -28.00 -6.29 15.61
N LYS A 339 -26.76 -6.28 16.14
CA LYS A 339 -26.44 -6.71 17.51
C LYS A 339 -25.62 -5.69 18.28
N THR A 340 -25.85 -5.59 19.59
CA THR A 340 -25.02 -4.76 20.46
C THR A 340 -23.60 -5.32 20.58
N LEU A 341 -22.63 -4.49 21.00
CA LEU A 341 -21.26 -4.93 21.25
C LEU A 341 -21.18 -6.10 22.23
N GLU A 342 -22.02 -6.12 23.27
CA GLU A 342 -22.08 -7.19 24.27
C GLU A 342 -22.54 -8.50 23.64
N GLN A 343 -23.57 -8.45 22.79
CA GLN A 343 -24.06 -9.61 22.05
C GLN A 343 -23.01 -10.15 21.07
N LEU A 344 -22.36 -9.25 20.31
CA LEU A 344 -21.29 -9.61 19.38
C LEU A 344 -20.10 -10.22 20.11
N ASN A 345 -19.72 -9.65 21.26
CA ASN A 345 -18.63 -10.17 22.08
C ASN A 345 -18.92 -11.55 22.65
N ALA A 346 -20.13 -11.78 23.18
CA ALA A 346 -20.53 -13.09 23.68
C ALA A 346 -20.50 -14.14 22.55
N GLU A 347 -21.01 -13.77 21.38
CA GLU A 347 -21.04 -14.66 20.21
C GLU A 347 -19.63 -14.97 19.69
N TRP A 348 -18.77 -13.97 19.55
CA TRP A 348 -17.37 -14.15 19.16
C TRP A 348 -16.61 -15.03 20.16
N ARG A 349 -16.77 -14.78 21.47
CA ARG A 349 -16.11 -15.60 22.50
C ARG A 349 -16.54 -17.07 22.44
N ALA A 350 -17.80 -17.34 22.09
CA ALA A 350 -18.27 -18.71 21.91
C ALA A 350 -17.54 -19.42 20.75
N THR A 351 -17.13 -18.70 19.69
CA THR A 351 -16.35 -19.30 18.59
C THR A 351 -14.91 -19.64 18.99
N LEU A 352 -14.36 -19.01 20.04
CA LEU A 352 -13.01 -19.29 20.53
C LEU A 352 -12.92 -20.55 21.40
N GLY A 353 -14.03 -20.96 22.02
CA GLY A 353 -14.13 -22.12 22.92
C GLY A 353 -14.46 -23.44 22.22
N GLY A 354 -14.95 -23.40 20.97
CA GLY A 354 -15.11 -24.58 20.14
C GLY A 354 -13.76 -24.98 19.55
N SER A 355 -13.32 -26.22 19.80
CA SER A 355 -12.17 -26.82 19.11
C SER A 355 -12.46 -26.95 17.61
N THR A 356 -12.29 -25.86 16.89
CA THR A 356 -12.05 -25.84 15.45
C THR A 356 -11.02 -24.76 15.23
N SER A 357 -9.81 -25.21 14.92
CA SER A 357 -8.67 -24.35 14.64
C SER A 357 -9.07 -23.24 13.67
N VAL A 358 -8.72 -21.99 14.00
CA VAL A 358 -8.77 -20.84 13.09
C VAL A 358 -7.67 -20.97 12.01
N GLN A 359 -7.49 -22.19 11.48
CA GLN A 359 -6.54 -22.53 10.43
C GLN A 359 -7.25 -22.93 9.12
N SER A 360 -8.59 -22.99 9.09
CA SER A 360 -9.33 -23.41 7.88
C SER A 360 -10.15 -22.31 7.19
N LEU A 361 -10.07 -21.04 7.61
CA LEU A 361 -10.86 -19.96 6.99
C LEU A 361 -10.15 -19.20 5.84
N THR A 362 -8.95 -19.61 5.41
CA THR A 362 -8.22 -18.98 4.29
C THR A 362 -7.88 -19.93 3.13
N ALA A 363 -8.33 -21.19 3.15
CA ALA A 363 -7.93 -22.20 2.15
C ALA A 363 -8.93 -22.43 1.00
N ILE A 364 -9.96 -21.59 0.82
CA ILE A 364 -10.97 -21.77 -0.26
C ILE A 364 -10.90 -20.65 -1.32
N ALA A 365 -9.89 -19.77 -1.27
CA ALA A 365 -9.72 -18.68 -2.23
C ALA A 365 -8.54 -18.92 -3.20
N SER A 366 -8.14 -20.16 -3.44
CA SER A 366 -7.12 -20.48 -4.44
C SER A 366 -7.37 -21.84 -5.09
N GLY A 367 -8.05 -21.80 -6.23
CA GLY A 367 -7.87 -22.77 -7.32
C GLY A 367 -9.16 -23.17 -8.04
N PRO A 368 -9.06 -23.65 -9.30
CA PRO A 368 -7.96 -23.52 -10.25
C PRO A 368 -7.96 -22.18 -11.01
#